data_AF-A0ABD5XKC7-F1
#
_entry.id   AF-A0ABD5XKC7-F1
#
_cell.length_a   1.000
_cell.length_b   1.000
_cell.length_c   1.000
_cell.angle_alpha   90.00
_cell.angle_beta   90.00
_cell.angle_gamma   90.00
#
_symmetry.space_group_name_H-M   'P 1'
#
loop_
_entity.id
_entity.type
_entity.pdbx_description
1 polymer ?
#
loop_
_entity_poly.entity_id
_entity_poly.type
_entity_poly.pdbx_seq_one_letter_code
_entity_poly.pdbx_strand_id
1 'polypeptide(L)' 'MHRSARLALVFGVAFVVALPLGFIFAPDPTGVVPFFLTAGLAAVIGLPAYLGFARATGSES' A
#
# COMPACT_ATOMS: atom_id res chain seq x y z
N MET A 1 7.42 -11.77 -14.62
CA MET A 1 7.31 -11.10 -13.30
C MET A 1 7.54 -9.58 -13.34
N HIS A 2 8.52 -9.06 -14.11
CA HIS A 2 8.79 -7.61 -14.17
C HIS A 2 7.64 -6.71 -14.66
N ARG A 3 6.83 -7.16 -15.62
CA ARG A 3 5.73 -6.36 -16.19
C ARG A 3 4.61 -6.11 -15.18
N SER A 4 4.25 -7.14 -14.42
CA SER A 4 3.20 -7.07 -13.39
C SER A 4 3.64 -6.19 -12.22
N ALA A 5 4.89 -6.32 -11.77
CA ALA A 5 5.46 -5.45 -10.75
C ALA A 5 5.49 -3.98 -11.22
N ARG A 6 5.90 -3.74 -12.47
CA ARG A 6 5.90 -2.39 -13.06
C ARG A 6 4.50 -1.79 -13.16
N LEU A 7 3.50 -2.58 -13.56
CA LEU A 7 2.10 -2.15 -13.58
C LEU A 7 1.59 -1.81 -12.18
N ALA A 8 1.83 -2.68 -11.20
CA ALA A 8 1.45 -2.44 -9.81
C ALA A 8 2.11 -1.16 -9.26
N LEU A 9 3.37 -0.90 -9.61
CA LEU A 9 4.10 0.30 -9.20
C LEU A 9 3.53 1.56 -9.86
N VAL A 10 3.19 1.52 -11.15
CA VAL A 10 2.55 2.65 -11.85
C VAL A 10 1.17 2.95 -11.27
N PHE A 11 0.34 1.93 -11.04
CA PHE A 11 -0.97 2.12 -10.41
C PHE A 11 -0.84 2.60 -8.96
N GLY A 12 0.12 2.08 -8.21
CA GLY A 12 0.41 2.53 -6.85
C GLY A 12 0.82 4.01 -6.80
N VAL A 13 1.73 4.43 -7.67
CA VAL A 13 2.16 5.84 -7.77
C VAL A 13 1.00 6.74 -8.20
N ALA A 14 0.25 6.35 -9.22
CA ALA A 14 -0.92 7.11 -9.66
C ALA A 14 -1.96 7.27 -8.54
N PHE A 15 -2.19 6.21 -7.76
CA PHE A 15 -3.10 6.23 -6.62
C PHE A 15 -2.60 7.13 -5.49
N VAL A 16 -1.31 7.05 -5.13
CA VAL A 16 -0.69 7.91 -4.11
C VAL A 16 -0.75 9.40 -4.47
N VAL A 17 -0.70 9.76 -5.76
CA VAL A 17 -0.75 11.16 -6.20
C VAL A 17 -2.18 11.65 -6.43
N ALA A 18 -3.02 10.86 -7.11
CA ALA A 18 -4.37 11.27 -7.48
C ALA A 18 -5.31 11.34 -6.26
N LEU A 19 -5.11 10.50 -5.25
CA LEU A 19 -6.01 10.40 -4.11
C LEU A 19 -5.90 11.60 -3.15
N PRO A 20 -4.71 12.12 -2.79
CA PRO A 20 -4.60 13.39 -2.06
C PRO A 20 -5.18 14.58 -2.83
N LEU A 21 -4.97 14.64 -4.15
CA LEU A 21 -5.59 15.67 -4.99
C LEU A 21 -7.12 15.57 -4.94
N GLY A 22 -7.66 14.35 -5.05
CA GLY A 22 -9.08 14.07 -4.88
C GLY A 22 -9.61 14.55 -3.53
N PHE A 23 -8.87 14.33 -2.44
CA PHE A 23 -9.24 14.81 -1.10
C PHE A 23 -9.28 16.33 -0.96
N ILE A 24 -8.38 17.03 -1.64
CA ILE A 24 -8.33 18.51 -1.61
C ILE A 24 -9.57 19.08 -2.33
N PHE A 25 -9.98 18.48 -3.46
CA PHE A 25 -11.06 19.00 -4.29
C PHE A 25 -12.45 18.43 -3.97
N ALA A 26 -12.52 17.23 -3.38
CA ALA A 26 -13.73 16.54 -2.98
C ALA A 26 -13.47 15.82 -1.64
N PRO A 27 -13.57 16.53 -0.51
CA PRO A 27 -13.32 15.96 0.80
C PRO A 27 -14.28 14.80 1.05
N ASP A 28 -13.78 13.62 1.41
CA ASP A 28 -14.63 12.50 1.82
C ASP A 28 -15.15 12.75 3.25
N PRO A 29 -16.44 13.08 3.43
CA PRO A 29 -17.00 13.38 4.75
C PRO A 29 -17.14 12.13 5.62
N THR A 30 -17.03 10.93 5.03
CA THR A 30 -17.19 9.66 5.75
C THR A 30 -15.87 9.15 6.32
N GLY A 31 -14.72 9.65 5.83
CA GLY A 31 -13.40 9.23 6.25
C GLY A 31 -13.08 7.77 5.93
N VAL A 32 -13.77 7.17 4.95
CA VAL A 32 -13.63 5.78 4.54
C VAL A 32 -12.46 5.60 3.58
N VAL A 33 -12.32 6.51 2.62
CA VAL A 33 -11.23 6.49 1.63
C VAL A 33 -9.82 6.61 2.26
N PRO A 34 -9.55 7.52 3.21
CA PRO A 34 -8.24 7.63 3.84
C PRO A 34 -7.96 6.44 4.78
N PHE A 35 -8.99 5.82 5.36
CA PHE A 35 -8.86 4.62 6.18
C PHE A 35 -8.40 3.42 5.33
N PHE A 36 -9.07 3.14 4.21
CA PHE A 36 -8.67 2.06 3.32
C PHE A 36 -7.30 2.31 2.68
N LEU A 37 -6.96 3.57 2.38
CA LEU A 37 -5.62 3.95 1.91
C LEU A 37 -4.56 3.58 2.95
N THR A 38 -4.77 3.97 4.21
CA THR A 38 -3.82 3.73 5.31
C THR A 38 -3.66 2.22 5.57
N ALA A 39 -4.77 1.48 5.59
CA ALA A 39 -4.75 0.02 5.73
C ALA A 39 -4.03 -0.66 4.55
N GLY A 40 -4.27 -0.19 3.32
CA GLY A 40 -3.59 -0.67 2.12
C GLY A 40 -2.08 -0.43 2.15
N LEU A 41 -1.65 0.78 2.52
CA LEU A 41 -0.24 1.11 2.69
C LEU A 41 0.43 0.25 3.77
N ALA A 42 -0.23 0.10 4.92
CA ALA A 42 0.26 -0.75 6.00
C ALA A 42 0.40 -2.21 5.56
N ALA A 43 -0.53 -2.73 4.74
CA ALA A 43 -0.44 -4.08 4.20
C ALA A 43 0.71 -4.22 3.18
N VAL A 44 0.87 -3.27 2.26
CA VAL A 44 1.93 -3.32 1.22
C VAL A 44 3.32 -3.26 1.84
N ILE A 45 3.52 -2.51 2.92
CA ILE A 45 4.81 -2.39 3.60
C ILE A 45 4.98 -3.49 4.66
N GLY A 46 3.95 -3.71 5.46
CA GLY A 46 3.97 -4.61 6.60
C GLY A 46 4.00 -6.08 6.21
N LEU A 47 3.32 -6.48 5.12
CA LEU A 47 3.29 -7.89 4.71
C LEU A 47 4.67 -8.40 4.24
N PRO A 48 5.43 -7.69 3.37
CA PRO A 48 6.80 -8.08 3.06
C PRO A 48 7.72 -8.10 4.29
N ALA A 49 7.59 -7.12 5.19
CA ALA A 49 8.37 -7.06 6.42
C ALA A 49 8.06 -8.25 7.34
N TYR A 50 6.78 -8.57 7.53
CA TYR A 50 6.33 -9.72 8.32
C TYR A 50 6.82 -11.05 7.74
N LEU A 51 6.66 -11.24 6.43
CA LEU A 51 7.12 -12.46 5.76
C LEU A 51 8.66 -12.57 5.77
N GLY A 52 9.37 -11.45 5.69
CA GLY A 52 10.83 -11.40 5.86
C GLY A 52 11.26 -11.79 7.27
N PHE A 53 10.63 -11.19 8.29
CA PHE A 53 10.89 -11.51 9.70
C PHE A 53 10.57 -12.98 10.03
N ALA A 54 9.40 -13.47 9.62
CA ALA A 54 8.98 -14.84 9.88
C ALA A 54 9.94 -15.87 9.27
N ARG A 55 10.51 -15.58 8.09
CA ARG A 55 11.55 -16.42 7.49
C ARG A 55 12.89 -16.34 8.22
N ALA A 56 13.28 -15.16 8.69
CA ALA A 56 14.52 -14.99 9.45
C ALA A 56 14.48 -15.79 10.77
N THR A 57 13.38 -15.68 11.51
CA THR A 57 13.22 -16.36 12.81
C THR A 57 12.95 -17.87 12.69
N GLY A 58 12.38 -18.33 11.57
CA GLY A 58 12.17 -19.76 11.32
C GLY A 58 13.38 -20.49 10.74
N SER A 59 14.43 -19.76 10.34
CA SER A 59 15.69 -20.32 9.82
C SER A 59 16.71 -20.65 10.91
N GLU A 60 16.45 -20.28 12.17
CA GLU A 60 17.35 -20.48 13.31
C GLU A 60 17.07 -21.77 14.11
N SER A 61 16.18 -22.65 13.62
CA SER A 61 15.83 -23.94 14.27
C SER A 61 16.47 -25.16 13.63
#